data_AF-A0A7U9SZ32-F1
#
_entry.id   AF-A0A7U9SZ32-F1
#
_cell.length_a   1.000
_cell.length_b   1.000
_cell.length_c   1.000
_cell.angle_alpha   90.00
_cell.angle_beta   90.00
_cell.angle_gamma   90.00
#
_symmetry.space_group_name_H-M   'P 1'
#
loop_
_entity.id
_entity.type
_entity.pdbx_description
1 polymer ?
#
loop_
_entity_poly.entity_id
_entity_poly.type
_entity_poly.pdbx_seq_one_letter_code
_entity_poly.pdbx_strand_id
1 'polypeptide(L)'
;MSKGIGAHANKIAKDDHAVIYEYGGYNLNDPEYLNEDHIYDETITIQRDCFAEPEIHEKLKKMPSGKKKLITKRIPVSVHYGEMIEDGRIVVENCSNCCRTTEDDFHIDVMVGHLLFYILLRYQEEGEISVKTSYNV
;
A
#
# COMPACT_ATOMS: atom_id res chain seq x y z
N MET A 1 11.87 -16.43 13.32
CA MET A 1 12.29 -16.02 11.96
C MET A 1 12.51 -14.52 12.04
N SER A 2 13.74 -14.05 11.77
CA SER A 2 14.16 -12.69 12.11
C SER A 2 13.40 -11.68 11.24
N LYS A 3 12.58 -10.85 11.88
CA LYS A 3 12.01 -9.64 11.29
C LYS A 3 13.16 -8.65 11.15
N GLY A 4 13.90 -8.73 10.07
CA GLY A 4 15.08 -7.91 9.88
C GLY A 4 14.70 -6.57 9.28
N ILE A 5 13.82 -6.57 8.29
CA ILE A 5 13.59 -5.41 7.43
C ILE A 5 12.10 -5.19 7.26
N GLY A 6 11.67 -3.94 7.23
CA GLY A 6 10.28 -3.64 6.96
C GLY A 6 10.02 -2.16 6.82
N ALA A 7 8.74 -1.84 6.63
CA ALA A 7 8.25 -0.48 6.66
C ALA A 7 6.81 -0.41 7.13
N HIS A 8 6.45 0.76 7.61
CA HIS A 8 5.12 1.08 8.10
C HIS A 8 4.64 2.36 7.43
N ALA A 9 3.35 2.42 7.10
CA ALA A 9 2.70 3.60 6.57
C ALA A 9 1.40 3.88 7.34
N ASN A 10 1.22 5.13 7.76
CA ASN A 10 -0.01 5.61 8.38
C ASN A 10 -0.63 6.69 7.51
N LYS A 11 -1.92 6.59 7.24
CA LYS A 11 -2.64 7.60 6.48
C LYS A 11 -2.80 8.85 7.34
N ILE A 12 -2.28 9.98 6.87
CA ILE A 12 -2.35 11.27 7.58
C ILE A 12 -3.36 12.23 6.95
N ALA A 13 -3.60 12.11 5.65
CA ALA A 13 -4.58 12.95 4.95
C ALA A 13 -5.26 12.19 3.81
N LYS A 14 -6.49 12.60 3.50
CA LYS A 14 -7.25 12.16 2.34
C LYS A 14 -8.20 13.28 1.94
N ASP A 15 -8.22 13.61 0.66
CA ASP A 15 -9.24 14.44 0.05
C ASP A 15 -9.83 13.73 -1.20
N ASP A 16 -10.50 14.50 -2.05
CA ASP A 16 -11.14 14.00 -3.28
C ASP A 16 -10.12 13.66 -4.38
N HIS A 17 -8.90 14.19 -4.29
CA HIS A 17 -7.85 14.09 -5.31
C HIS A 17 -6.71 13.15 -4.92
N ALA A 18 -6.33 13.09 -3.65
CA ALA A 18 -5.17 12.34 -3.19
C ALA A 18 -5.34 11.73 -1.79
N VAL A 19 -4.46 10.78 -1.50
CA VAL A 19 -4.25 10.19 -0.18
C VAL A 19 -2.78 10.35 0.17
N ILE A 20 -2.51 10.80 1.38
CA ILE A 20 -1.14 10.98 1.88
C ILE A 20 -0.92 10.06 3.07
N TYR A 21 0.18 9.32 3.00
CA TYR A 21 0.70 8.51 4.08
C TYR A 21 2.01 9.12 4.57
N GLU A 22 2.19 9.18 5.89
CA GLU A 22 3.54 9.19 6.46
C GLU A 22 4.05 7.75 6.44
N TYR A 23 5.34 7.55 6.23
CA TYR A 23 5.93 6.22 6.28
C TYR A 23 7.35 6.25 6.86
N GLY A 24 7.79 5.08 7.31
CA GLY A 24 9.13 4.86 7.83
C GLY A 24 9.58 3.44 7.58
N GLY A 25 10.82 3.30 7.14
CA GLY A 25 11.52 2.02 6.96
C GLY A 25 12.34 1.64 8.19
N TYR A 26 12.76 0.38 8.24
CA TYR A 26 13.73 -0.10 9.23
C TYR A 26 14.50 -1.29 8.69
N ASN A 27 15.77 -1.41 9.09
CA ASN A 27 16.57 -2.61 8.96
C ASN A 27 17.30 -2.89 10.29
N LEU A 28 16.75 -3.82 11.08
CA LEU A 28 17.27 -4.25 12.39
C LEU A 28 18.62 -4.99 12.29
N ASN A 29 19.08 -5.33 11.09
CA ASN A 29 20.38 -5.96 10.88
C ASN A 29 21.50 -4.94 10.68
N ASP A 30 21.17 -3.66 10.49
CA ASP A 30 22.14 -2.60 10.21
C ASP A 30 21.88 -1.40 11.13
N PRO A 31 22.83 -1.07 12.04
CA PRO A 31 22.69 0.07 12.94
C PRO A 31 22.45 1.42 12.24
N GLU A 32 22.88 1.59 10.99
CA GLU A 32 22.66 2.84 10.23
C GLU A 32 21.18 3.06 9.88
N TYR A 33 20.45 1.97 9.63
CA TYR A 33 19.05 1.98 9.18
C TYR A 33 18.10 1.48 10.26
N LEU A 34 18.55 1.47 11.51
CA LEU A 34 17.76 1.09 12.66
C LEU A 34 16.69 2.16 12.93
N ASN A 35 15.46 1.73 13.17
CA ASN A 35 14.35 2.62 13.49
C ASN A 35 13.53 2.04 14.65
N GLU A 36 14.15 1.96 15.83
CA GLU A 36 13.50 1.47 17.06
C GLU A 36 12.40 2.42 17.55
N ASP A 37 12.55 3.72 17.27
CA ASP A 37 11.62 4.78 17.68
C ASP A 37 10.38 4.88 16.78
N HIS A 38 10.29 4.05 15.72
CA HIS A 38 9.22 4.10 14.72
C HIS A 38 8.99 5.49 14.16
N ILE A 39 10.07 6.13 13.72
CA ILE A 39 10.08 7.43 13.07
C ILE A 39 9.40 7.31 11.69
N TYR A 40 8.49 8.25 11.43
CA TYR A 40 7.79 8.44 10.17
C TYR A 40 8.13 9.85 9.67
N ASP A 41 9.22 9.97 8.94
CA ASP A 41 9.81 11.27 8.56
C ASP A 41 9.42 11.73 7.16
N GLU A 42 8.95 10.84 6.30
CA GLU A 42 8.67 11.15 4.89
C GLU A 42 7.32 10.61 4.42
N THR A 43 6.90 11.04 3.22
CA THR A 43 5.54 10.81 2.73
C THR A 43 5.42 10.00 1.44
N ILE A 44 4.28 9.34 1.31
CA ILE A 44 3.80 8.70 0.07
C ILE A 44 2.49 9.40 -0.29
N THR A 45 2.48 10.12 -1.41
CA THR A 45 1.29 10.75 -1.96
C THR A 45 0.77 9.94 -3.14
N ILE A 46 -0.50 9.52 -3.08
CA ILE A 46 -1.14 8.66 -4.08
C ILE A 46 -2.40 9.37 -4.58
N GLN A 47 -2.47 9.68 -5.87
CA GLN A 47 -3.69 10.21 -6.46
C GLN A 47 -4.85 9.21 -6.37
N ARG A 48 -6.09 9.72 -6.25
CA ARG A 48 -7.27 8.89 -6.02
C ARG A 48 -7.60 7.99 -7.22
N ASP A 49 -7.22 8.38 -8.42
CA ASP A 49 -7.39 7.59 -9.65
C ASP A 49 -6.45 6.36 -9.71
N CYS A 50 -5.38 6.33 -8.91
CA CYS A 50 -4.52 5.15 -8.75
C CYS A 50 -5.24 3.98 -8.03
N PHE A 51 -6.32 4.26 -7.30
CA PHE A 51 -7.10 3.25 -6.58
C PHE A 51 -8.12 2.59 -7.50
N ALA A 52 -7.68 1.58 -8.26
CA ALA A 52 -8.54 0.81 -9.14
C ALA A 52 -9.65 0.08 -8.37
N GLU A 53 -10.89 0.14 -8.88
CA GLU A 53 -11.98 -0.68 -8.36
C GLU A 53 -11.77 -2.16 -8.75
N PRO A 54 -12.10 -3.11 -7.86
CA PRO A 54 -12.07 -4.52 -8.19
C PRO A 54 -13.20 -4.88 -9.15
N GLU A 55 -13.05 -6.01 -9.83
CA GLU A 55 -14.15 -6.60 -10.59
C GLU A 55 -15.19 -7.19 -9.62
N ILE A 56 -16.46 -6.82 -9.81
CA ILE A 56 -17.56 -7.26 -8.95
C ILE A 56 -18.28 -8.45 -9.58
N HIS A 57 -18.16 -9.61 -8.95
CA HIS A 57 -18.85 -10.84 -9.37
C HIS A 57 -20.05 -11.09 -8.48
N GLU A 58 -21.22 -11.24 -9.09
CA GLU A 58 -22.48 -11.46 -8.36
C GLU A 58 -23.12 -12.79 -8.71
N LYS A 59 -23.63 -13.49 -7.70
CA LYS A 59 -24.37 -14.74 -7.89
C LYS A 59 -25.50 -14.89 -6.88
N LEU A 60 -26.69 -15.23 -7.37
CA LEU A 60 -27.79 -15.67 -6.51
C LEU A 60 -27.55 -17.10 -6.03
N LYS A 61 -27.34 -17.26 -4.72
CA LYS A 61 -27.17 -18.57 -4.08
C LYS A 61 -28.44 -18.94 -3.30
N LYS A 62 -28.95 -20.15 -3.54
CA LYS A 62 -30.03 -20.73 -2.72
C LYS A 62 -29.44 -21.17 -1.38
N MET A 63 -29.99 -20.65 -0.29
CA MET A 63 -29.58 -20.98 1.08
C MET A 63 -30.29 -22.27 1.54
N PRO A 64 -29.81 -22.92 2.62
CA PRO A 64 -30.50 -24.09 3.21
C PRO A 64 -31.97 -23.82 3.56
N SER A 65 -32.32 -22.56 3.88
CA SER A 65 -33.68 -22.11 4.13
C SER A 65 -34.58 -22.02 2.88
N GLY A 66 -34.07 -22.35 1.69
CA GLY A 66 -34.78 -22.23 0.42
C GLY A 66 -34.81 -20.82 -0.18
N LYS A 67 -34.54 -19.77 0.62
CA LYS A 67 -34.43 -18.38 0.17
C LYS A 67 -33.18 -18.19 -0.69
N LYS A 68 -33.27 -17.33 -1.72
CA LYS A 68 -32.10 -16.88 -2.50
C LYS A 68 -31.45 -15.69 -1.82
N LYS A 69 -30.12 -15.67 -1.75
CA LYS A 69 -29.30 -14.53 -1.29
C LYS A 69 -28.35 -14.13 -2.42
N LEU A 70 -28.22 -12.82 -2.67
CA LEU A 70 -27.17 -12.30 -3.54
C LEU A 70 -25.82 -12.42 -2.82
N ILE A 71 -24.88 -13.10 -3.45
CA ILE A 71 -23.50 -13.20 -2.99
C ILE A 71 -22.66 -12.37 -3.94
N THR A 72 -21.98 -11.38 -3.39
CA THR A 72 -21.08 -10.48 -4.12
C THR A 72 -19.65 -10.81 -3.74
N LYS A 73 -18.76 -10.90 -4.72
CA LYS A 73 -17.32 -11.11 -4.53
C LYS A 73 -16.56 -10.00 -5.24
N ARG A 74 -15.64 -9.37 -4.52
CA ARG A 74 -14.66 -8.42 -5.07
C ARG A 74 -13.46 -9.24 -5.57
N ILE A 75 -13.08 -9.06 -6.83
CA ILE A 75 -11.92 -9.73 -7.44
C ILE A 75 -10.87 -8.67 -7.74
N PRO A 76 -9.72 -8.69 -7.05
CA PRO A 76 -8.65 -7.74 -7.32
C PRO A 76 -8.14 -7.85 -8.76
N VAL A 77 -7.99 -6.70 -9.40
CA VAL A 77 -7.35 -6.51 -10.71
C VAL A 77 -5.89 -6.10 -10.53
N SER A 78 -5.09 -6.32 -11.57
CA SER A 78 -3.69 -5.89 -11.59
C SER A 78 -3.61 -4.36 -11.58
N VAL A 79 -2.71 -3.81 -10.77
CA VAL A 79 -2.45 -2.37 -10.68
C VAL A 79 -0.97 -2.12 -10.94
N HIS A 80 -0.67 -1.36 -11.99
CA HIS A 80 0.68 -1.04 -12.43
C HIS A 80 1.17 0.26 -11.77
N TYR A 81 1.51 0.21 -10.48
CA TYR A 81 1.93 1.39 -9.73
C TYR A 81 3.30 1.95 -10.17
N GLY A 82 4.12 1.18 -10.89
CA GLY A 82 5.35 1.68 -11.53
C GLY A 82 5.05 2.78 -12.56
N GLU A 83 4.11 2.53 -13.47
CA GLU A 83 3.65 3.54 -14.45
C GLU A 83 3.05 4.77 -13.74
N MET A 84 2.35 4.57 -12.62
CA MET A 84 1.76 5.66 -11.85
C MET A 84 2.81 6.54 -11.16
N ILE A 85 3.95 5.95 -10.77
CA ILE A 85 5.12 6.68 -10.28
C ILE A 85 5.74 7.48 -11.43
N GLU A 86 5.95 6.85 -12.58
CA GLU A 86 6.51 7.51 -13.78
C GLU A 86 5.66 8.71 -14.24
N ASP A 87 4.35 8.58 -14.18
CA ASP A 87 3.38 9.64 -14.50
C ASP A 87 3.31 10.75 -13.44
N GLY A 88 3.97 10.60 -12.29
CA GLY A 88 3.89 11.54 -11.15
C GLY A 88 2.56 11.51 -10.40
N ARG A 89 1.74 10.46 -10.61
CA ARG A 89 0.49 10.24 -9.87
C ARG A 89 0.73 9.62 -8.49
N ILE A 90 1.87 8.95 -8.34
CA ILE A 90 2.41 8.53 -7.06
C ILE A 90 3.74 9.26 -6.86
N VAL A 91 3.86 9.99 -5.76
CA VAL A 91 5.07 10.71 -5.38
C VAL A 91 5.56 10.17 -4.04
N VAL A 92 6.85 9.86 -3.97
CA VAL A 92 7.50 9.26 -2.81
C VAL A 92 8.68 10.11 -2.40
N GLU A 93 8.75 10.45 -1.12
CA GLU A 93 9.91 11.07 -0.48
C GLU A 93 10.62 9.98 0.33
N ASN A 94 11.90 9.71 0.12
CA ASN A 94 12.55 8.56 0.76
C ASN A 94 12.88 8.83 2.23
N CYS A 95 12.36 7.99 3.14
CA CYS A 95 12.65 8.05 4.58
C CYS A 95 14.15 7.98 4.91
N SER A 96 14.57 8.57 6.02
CA SER A 96 16.00 8.58 6.42
C SER A 96 16.57 7.19 6.69
N ASN A 97 15.71 6.24 7.08
CA ASN A 97 16.07 4.85 7.30
C ASN A 97 15.97 3.97 6.05
N CYS A 98 15.84 4.57 4.86
CA CYS A 98 15.82 3.86 3.59
C CYS A 98 17.17 3.16 3.35
N CYS A 99 17.17 1.84 3.50
CA CYS A 99 18.36 1.01 3.31
C CYS A 99 18.62 0.67 1.83
N ARG A 100 17.57 0.63 0.98
CA ARG A 100 17.73 0.28 -0.43
C ARG A 100 16.73 0.99 -1.32
N THR A 101 17.22 1.57 -2.39
CA THR A 101 16.42 2.18 -3.45
C THR A 101 16.35 1.29 -4.70
N THR A 102 15.42 1.60 -5.60
CA THR A 102 15.40 1.07 -6.96
C THR A 102 16.61 1.55 -7.77
N GLU A 103 16.99 0.75 -8.78
CA GLU A 103 18.09 1.07 -9.70
C GLU A 103 17.63 1.93 -10.91
N ASP A 104 16.34 2.25 -10.98
CA ASP A 104 15.77 3.16 -11.97
C ASP A 104 16.07 4.62 -11.65
N ASP A 105 15.76 5.52 -12.59
CA ASP A 105 15.99 6.96 -12.46
C ASP A 105 15.20 7.62 -11.31
N PHE A 106 14.21 6.93 -10.74
CA PHE A 106 13.39 7.44 -9.64
C PHE A 106 14.02 7.19 -8.26
N HIS A 107 14.90 6.19 -8.14
CA HIS A 107 15.60 5.84 -6.91
C HIS A 107 14.69 5.76 -5.68
N ILE A 108 13.55 5.06 -5.80
CA ILE A 108 12.54 4.96 -4.75
C ILE A 108 12.90 3.86 -3.75
N ASP A 109 12.62 4.09 -2.47
CA ASP A 109 12.73 3.08 -1.43
C ASP A 109 11.96 1.79 -1.80
N VAL A 110 12.67 0.67 -1.85
CA VAL A 110 12.11 -0.64 -2.21
C VAL A 110 10.98 -1.05 -1.27
N MET A 111 11.02 -0.62 0.00
CA MET A 111 9.95 -0.90 0.95
C MET A 111 8.65 -0.16 0.60
N VAL A 112 8.73 1.01 -0.03
CA VAL A 112 7.54 1.73 -0.50
C VAL A 112 6.83 0.93 -1.59
N GLY A 113 7.55 0.25 -2.48
CA GLY A 113 6.94 -0.66 -3.45
C GLY A 113 6.07 -1.74 -2.81
N HIS A 114 6.55 -2.34 -1.70
CA HIS A 114 5.76 -3.30 -0.94
C HIS A 114 4.54 -2.64 -0.26
N LEU A 115 4.71 -1.47 0.33
CA LEU A 115 3.61 -0.72 0.95
C LEU A 115 2.53 -0.36 -0.08
N LEU A 116 2.91 0.14 -1.25
CA LEU A 116 2.00 0.46 -2.35
C LEU A 116 1.19 -0.76 -2.79
N PHE A 117 1.85 -1.91 -2.97
CA PHE A 117 1.17 -3.16 -3.30
C PHE A 117 0.07 -3.49 -2.28
N TYR A 118 0.37 -3.44 -0.98
CA TYR A 118 -0.62 -3.75 0.06
C TYR A 118 -1.71 -2.69 0.22
N ILE A 119 -1.38 -1.40 0.08
CA ILE A 119 -2.36 -0.30 0.15
C ILE A 119 -3.41 -0.49 -0.96
N LEU A 120 -2.95 -0.70 -2.20
CA LEU A 120 -3.82 -0.82 -3.38
C LEU A 120 -4.58 -2.15 -3.38
N LEU A 121 -3.96 -3.26 -2.97
CA LEU A 121 -4.62 -4.55 -2.86
C LEU A 121 -5.74 -4.52 -1.81
N ARG A 122 -5.46 -3.99 -0.61
CA ARG A 122 -6.47 -3.93 0.47
C ARG A 122 -7.66 -3.06 0.08
N TYR A 123 -7.42 -1.95 -0.62
CA TYR A 123 -8.50 -1.14 -1.17
C TYR A 123 -9.45 -1.99 -2.05
N GLN A 124 -8.89 -2.86 -2.89
CA GLN A 124 -9.69 -3.73 -3.74
C GLN A 124 -10.44 -4.81 -2.94
N GLU A 125 -9.81 -5.38 -1.91
CA GLU A 125 -10.42 -6.42 -1.08
C GLU A 125 -11.53 -5.88 -0.16
N GLU A 126 -11.30 -4.72 0.46
CA GLU A 126 -12.14 -4.17 1.52
C GLU A 126 -13.08 -3.05 1.02
N GLY A 127 -12.72 -2.38 -0.08
CA GLY A 127 -13.43 -1.20 -0.59
C GLY A 127 -13.12 0.10 0.16
N GLU A 128 -12.20 0.05 1.12
CA GLU A 128 -11.80 1.20 1.93
C GLU A 128 -10.28 1.38 1.91
N ILE A 129 -9.87 2.64 1.93
CA ILE A 129 -8.44 2.99 1.96
C ILE A 129 -7.91 2.81 3.38
N SER A 130 -7.06 1.80 3.58
CA SER A 130 -6.55 1.41 4.89
C SER A 130 -5.89 2.57 5.63
N VAL A 131 -6.16 2.68 6.93
CA VAL A 131 -5.54 3.70 7.80
C VAL A 131 -4.08 3.36 8.09
N LYS A 132 -3.74 2.08 8.19
CA LYS A 132 -2.38 1.61 8.46
C LYS A 132 -2.01 0.44 7.55
N THR A 133 -0.80 0.45 7.04
CA THR A 133 -0.23 -0.64 6.25
C THR A 133 1.20 -0.90 6.70
N SER A 134 1.63 -2.16 6.67
CA SER A 134 2.98 -2.54 7.07
C SER A 134 3.45 -3.74 6.28
N TYR A 135 4.75 -3.79 6.01
CA TYR A 135 5.43 -4.93 5.44
C TYR A 135 6.65 -5.29 6.30
N ASN A 136 6.86 -6.58 6.56
CA ASN A 136 7.94 -7.05 7.42
C ASN A 136 8.48 -8.38 6.85
N VAL A 137 9.81 -8.52 6.77
CA VAL A 137 10.52 -9.72 6.29
C VAL A 137 11.53 -10.18 7.32
#